data_AF-A0A965DM25-F1
#
_entry.id   AF-A0A965DM25-F1
#
_cell.length_a   1.000
_cell.length_b   1.000
_cell.length_c   1.000
_cell.angle_alpha   90.00
_cell.angle_beta   90.00
_cell.angle_gamma   90.00
#
_symmetry.space_group_name_H-M   'P 1'
#
loop_
_entity.id
_entity.type
_entity.pdbx_description
1 polymer ?
#
loop_
_entity_poly.entity_id
_entity_poly.type
_entity_poly.pdbx_seq_one_letter_code
_entity_poly.pdbx_strand_id
1 'polypeptide(L)'
;LLDMVCFVVVIFYVLTIIGIFILRKKRPDIERPYKAFGYPVIPFIYIIMGISFCVLLIKFKPGYTWPGLIIALLGVPIYYVIMNRKKAN
;
A
#
# COMPACT_ATOMS: atom_id res chain seq x y z
N LEU A 1 7.66 0.35 -18.63
CA LEU A 1 6.37 -0.25 -18.21
C LEU A 1 6.46 -0.83 -16.81
N LEU A 2 7.39 -1.76 -16.56
CA LEU A 2 7.60 -2.38 -15.24
C LEU A 2 7.83 -1.34 -14.12
N ASP A 3 8.63 -0.30 -14.38
CA ASP A 3 8.90 0.76 -13.38
C ASP A 3 7.62 1.41 -12.82
N MET A 4 6.62 1.65 -13.68
CA MET A 4 5.34 2.28 -13.30
C MET A 4 4.50 1.35 -12.43
N VAL A 5 4.42 0.06 -12.79
CA VAL A 5 3.65 -0.94 -12.03
C VAL A 5 4.33 -1.21 -10.68
N CYS A 6 5.65 -1.39 -10.66
CA CYS A 6 6.42 -1.63 -9.45
C CYS A 6 6.25 -0.49 -8.44
N PHE A 7 6.24 0.77 -8.88
CA PHE A 7 6.00 1.91 -8.00
C PHE A 7 4.67 1.81 -7.26
N VAL A 8 3.58 1.58 -8.00
CA VAL A 8 2.22 1.49 -7.44
C VAL A 8 2.13 0.30 -6.48
N VAL A 9 2.62 -0.87 -6.90
CA VAL A 9 2.57 -2.10 -6.10
C VAL A 9 3.35 -1.95 -4.79
N VAL A 10 4.56 -1.36 -4.83
CA VAL A 10 5.37 -1.16 -3.62
C VAL A 10 4.68 -0.22 -2.63
N ILE A 11 4.02 0.83 -3.10
CA ILE A 11 3.22 1.71 -2.22
C ILE A 11 2.12 0.90 -1.52
N PHE A 12 1.36 0.09 -2.25
CA PHE A 12 0.30 -0.72 -1.65
C PHE A 12 0.85 -1.78 -0.69
N TYR A 13 2.02 -2.35 -0.94
CA TYR A 13 2.66 -3.28 -0.02
C TYR A 13 3.08 -2.61 1.29
N VAL A 14 3.67 -1.41 1.22
CA VAL A 14 3.98 -0.61 2.42
C VAL A 14 2.70 -0.29 3.21
N LEU A 15 1.64 0.16 2.54
CA LEU A 15 0.34 0.42 3.17
C LEU A 15 -0.25 -0.84 3.82
N THR A 16 -0.14 -1.99 3.18
CA THR A 16 -0.63 -3.27 3.71
C THR A 16 0.09 -3.64 5.00
N ILE A 17 1.42 -3.49 5.04
CA ILE A 17 2.21 -3.79 6.25
C ILE A 17 1.90 -2.81 7.37
N ILE A 18 1.74 -1.52 7.07
CA ILE A 18 1.24 -0.54 8.05
C ILE A 18 -0.15 -0.96 8.57
N GLY A 19 -1.03 -1.44 7.69
CA GLY A 19 -2.32 -2.01 8.05
C GLY A 19 -2.22 -3.18 9.03
N ILE A 20 -1.20 -4.04 8.89
CA ILE A 20 -0.93 -5.12 9.85
C ILE A 20 -0.59 -4.57 11.24
N PHE A 21 0.23 -3.51 11.34
CA PHE A 21 0.53 -2.87 12.62
C PHE A 21 -0.74 -2.28 13.26
N ILE A 22 -1.58 -1.62 12.46
CA ILE A 22 -2.86 -1.07 12.92
C ILE A 22 -3.79 -2.20 13.40
N LEU A 23 -3.90 -3.29 12.64
CA LEU A 23 -4.77 -4.42 12.96
C LEU A 23 -4.35 -5.09 14.26
N ARG A 24 -3.04 -5.24 14.50
CA ARG A 24 -2.52 -5.79 15.76
C ARG A 24 -2.86 -4.93 16.98
N LYS A 25 -2.98 -3.61 16.80
CA LYS A 25 -3.42 -2.69 17.86
C LYS A 25 -4.94 -2.72 18.04
N LYS A 26 -5.69 -2.82 16.94
CA LYS A 26 -7.16 -2.73 16.95
C LYS A 26 -7.84 -4.02 17.42
N ARG A 27 -7.26 -5.19 17.13
CA ARG A 27 -7.82 -6.49 17.50
C ARG A 27 -6.75 -7.39 18.11
N PRO A 28 -6.38 -7.15 19.38
CA PRO A 28 -5.32 -7.92 20.04
C PRO A 28 -5.73 -9.38 20.29
N ASP A 29 -7.01 -9.64 20.57
CA ASP A 29 -7.55 -10.91 21.10
C ASP A 29 -7.81 -12.01 20.05
N ILE A 30 -7.53 -11.74 18.78
CA ILE A 30 -7.68 -12.75 17.72
C ILE A 30 -6.53 -13.76 17.84
N GLU A 31 -6.87 -15.06 17.84
CA GLU A 31 -5.88 -16.14 17.76
C GLU A 31 -4.99 -15.95 16.52
N ARG A 32 -3.68 -16.07 16.70
CA ARG A 32 -2.69 -15.83 15.63
C ARG A 32 -1.98 -17.15 15.32
N PRO A 33 -2.51 -17.97 14.39
CA PRO A 33 -1.94 -19.29 14.07
C PRO A 33 -0.50 -19.20 13.54
N TYR A 34 -0.16 -18.07 12.91
CA TYR A 34 1.17 -17.80 12.40
C TYR A 34 1.69 -16.45 12.90
N LYS A 35 2.79 -16.48 13.65
CA LYS A 35 3.56 -15.28 14.03
C LYS A 35 4.73 -15.16 13.05
N ALA A 36 4.77 -14.07 12.30
CA ALA A 36 5.92 -13.77 11.45
C ALA A 36 7.20 -13.77 12.32
N PHE A 37 8.15 -14.63 11.95
CA PHE A 37 9.48 -14.67 12.56
C PHE A 37 10.11 -13.28 12.47
N GLY A 38 10.73 -12.79 13.54
CA GLY A 38 11.35 -11.45 13.57
C GLY A 38 10.39 -10.26 13.51
N TYR A 39 9.09 -10.45 13.74
CA TYR A 39 8.19 -9.34 14.01
C TYR A 39 8.54 -8.67 15.34
N PRO A 40 8.58 -7.32 15.45
CA PRO A 40 8.19 -6.30 14.44
C PRO A 40 9.33 -5.79 13.53
N VAL A 41 10.56 -6.23 13.76
CA VAL A 41 11.77 -5.65 13.15
C VAL A 41 11.78 -5.83 11.62
N ILE A 42 11.50 -7.04 11.14
CA ILE A 42 11.49 -7.33 9.69
C ILE A 42 10.47 -6.47 8.93
N PRO A 43 9.19 -6.38 9.33
CA PRO A 43 8.24 -5.51 8.66
C PRO A 43 8.62 -4.02 8.74
N PHE A 44 9.28 -3.58 9.81
CA PHE A 44 9.74 -2.19 9.92
C PHE A 44 10.86 -1.88 8.91
N ILE A 45 11.84 -2.78 8.78
CA ILE A 45 12.89 -2.68 7.75
C ILE A 45 12.27 -2.64 6.35
N TYR A 46 11.28 -3.49 6.09
CA TYR A 46 10.58 -3.49 4.81
C TYR A 46 9.93 -2.14 4.49
N ILE A 47 9.25 -1.52 5.46
CA ILE A 47 8.64 -0.19 5.27
C ILE A 47 9.70 0.83 4.88
N ILE A 48 10.84 0.85 5.59
CA ILE A 48 11.94 1.76 5.28
C ILE A 48 12.45 1.53 3.85
N MET A 49 12.75 0.27 3.49
CA MET A 49 13.23 -0.07 2.15
C MET A 49 12.23 0.28 1.06
N GLY A 50 10.93 0.03 1.28
CA GLY A 50 9.87 0.36 0.33
C GLY A 50 9.71 1.87 0.13
N ILE A 51 9.78 2.65 1.20
CA ILE A 51 9.76 4.12 1.11
C ILE A 51 11.00 4.64 0.38
N SER A 52 12.19 4.14 0.74
CA SER A 52 13.43 4.51 0.04
C SER A 52 13.35 4.19 -1.45
N PHE A 53 12.82 3.01 -1.82
CA PHE A 53 12.61 2.63 -3.21
C PHE A 53 11.67 3.59 -3.95
N CYS A 54 10.55 3.98 -3.32
CA CYS A 54 9.64 4.97 -3.89
C CYS A 54 10.33 6.33 -4.12
N VAL A 55 11.12 6.81 -3.15
CA VAL A 55 11.87 8.07 -3.25
C VAL A 55 12.92 8.02 -4.37
N LEU A 56 13.63 6.88 -4.50
CA LEU A 56 14.60 6.68 -5.58
C LEU A 56 13.90 6.72 -6.95
N LEU A 57 12.78 6.03 -7.11
CA LEU A 57 12.03 6.06 -8.39
C LEU A 57 11.54 7.47 -8.74
N ILE A 58 11.08 8.24 -7.77
CA ILE A 58 10.69 9.64 -7.97
C ILE A 58 11.87 10.48 -8.47
N LYS A 59 13.06 10.32 -7.87
CA LYS A 59 14.26 11.08 -8.26
C LYS A 59 14.80 10.69 -9.63
N PHE A 60 14.88 9.40 -9.93
CA PHE A 60 15.53 8.91 -11.14
C PHE A 60 14.60 8.87 -12.36
N LYS A 61 13.29 8.66 -12.15
CA LYS A 61 12.33 8.42 -13.23
C LYS A 61 10.95 9.07 -12.94
N PRO A 62 10.87 10.40 -12.74
CA PRO A 62 9.63 11.07 -12.38
C PRO A 62 8.50 10.88 -13.41
N GLY A 63 8.85 10.68 -14.70
CA GLY A 63 7.88 10.47 -15.77
C GLY A 63 7.04 9.20 -15.67
N TYR A 64 7.51 8.17 -14.96
CA TYR A 64 6.76 6.90 -14.79
C TYR A 64 5.98 6.84 -13.48
N THR A 65 6.33 7.68 -12.51
CA THR A 65 5.68 7.73 -11.20
C THR A 65 4.29 8.36 -11.27
N TRP A 66 4.18 9.48 -12.00
CA TRP A 66 2.97 10.30 -12.07
C TRP A 66 1.76 9.56 -12.67
N PRO A 67 1.90 8.85 -13.81
CA PRO A 67 0.77 8.11 -14.40
C PRO A 67 0.27 6.99 -13.48
N GLY A 68 1.18 6.27 -12.80
CA GLY A 68 0.80 5.22 -11.86
C GLY A 68 -0.01 5.75 -10.67
N LEU A 69 0.39 6.91 -10.14
CA LEU A 69 -0.28 7.57 -9.02
C LEU A 69 -1.67 8.10 -9.43
N ILE A 70 -1.78 8.69 -10.63
CA ILE A 70 -3.07 9.14 -11.17
C ILE A 70 -4.04 7.95 -11.31
N ILE A 71 -3.60 6.84 -11.89
CA ILE A 71 -4.45 5.66 -12.08
C ILE A 71 -4.90 5.09 -10.74
N ALA A 72 -4.02 5.01 -9.75
CA ALA A 72 -4.37 4.57 -8.40
C ALA A 72 -5.40 5.51 -7.75
N LEU A 73 -5.22 6.83 -7.89
CA LEU A 73 -6.15 7.82 -7.35
C LEU A 73 -7.50 7.83 -8.06
N LEU A 74 -7.56 7.57 -9.36
CA LEU A 74 -8.82 7.43 -10.11
C LEU A 74 -9.70 6.28 -9.60
N GLY A 75 -9.12 5.28 -8.94
CA GLY A 75 -9.88 4.24 -8.25
C GLY A 75 -10.79 4.79 -7.13
N VAL A 76 -10.38 5.88 -6.47
CA VAL A 76 -11.12 6.52 -5.37
C VAL A 76 -12.46 7.12 -5.82
N PRO A 77 -12.51 8.06 -6.80
CA PRO A 77 -13.78 8.63 -7.27
C PRO A 77 -14.66 7.55 -7.92
N ILE A 78 -14.08 6.58 -8.64
CA ILE A 78 -14.83 5.47 -9.23
C ILE A 78 -15.52 4.64 -8.13
N TYR A 79 -14.81 4.31 -7.05
CA TYR A 79 -15.38 3.61 -5.91
C TYR A 79 -16.58 4.34 -5.30
N TYR A 80 -16.47 5.66 -5.08
CA TYR A 80 -17.57 6.45 -4.52
C TYR A 80 -18.78 6.54 -5.46
N VAL A 81 -18.56 6.73 -6.76
CA VAL A 81 -19.65 6.77 -7.76
C VAL A 81 -20.42 5.45 -7.79
N ILE A 82 -19.72 4.32 -7.79
CA ILE A 82 -20.35 3.00 -7.80
C ILE A 82 -21.03 2.70 -6.46
N MET A 83 -20.41 3.05 -5.33
CA MET A 83 -20.99 2.84 -4.00
C MET A 83 -22.28 3.65 -3.82
N ASN A 84 -22.31 4.89 -4.30
CA ASN A 84 -23.53 5.71 -4.26
C ASN A 84 -24.65 5.12 -5.14
N ARG A 85 -24.31 4.47 -6.27
CA ARG A 85 -25.30 3.74 -7.10
C ARG A 85 -25.83 2.49 -6.41
N LYS A 86 -25.00 1.76 -5.66
CA LYS A 86 -25.44 0.58 -4.87
C LYS A 86 -26.35 0.93 -3.70
N LYS A 87 -26.30 2.17 -3.20
CA LYS A 87 -27.16 2.65 -2.12
C LYS A 87 -28.51 3.20 -2.61
N ALA A 88 -28.64 3.44 -3.92
CA ALA A 88 -29.83 3.99 -4.57
C ALA A 88 -30.70 2.93 -5.29
N ASN A 89 -30.21 1.69 -5.41
CA ASN A 89 -30.95 0.49 -5.79
C ASN A 89 -31.18 -0.38 -4.55
#